data_AF-A0AAU9IGP1-F1
#
_entry.id   AF-A0AAU9IGP1-F1
#
_cell.length_a   1.000
_cell.length_b   1.000
_cell.length_c   1.000
_cell.angle_alpha   90.00
_cell.angle_beta   90.00
_cell.angle_gamma   90.00
#
_symmetry.space_group_name_H-M   'P 1'
#
loop_
_entity.id
_entity.type
_entity.pdbx_description
1 polymer ?
#
loop_
_entity_poly.entity_id
_entity_poly.type
_entity_poly.pdbx_seq_one_letter_code
_entity_poly.pdbx_strand_id
1 'polypeptide(L)' 'MEDQLQAQMQNHMLALMLQGLLKGCFDKCIAKPSDDLTSNEKQCLAMCQDRYQESFQKTFVRQLERLAKLQEPHTDFPN' A
#
# COMPACT_ATOMS: atom_id res chain seq x y z
N MET A 1 -5.62 -0.22 24.81
CA MET A 1 -6.49 -1.00 23.90
C MET A 1 -6.55 -0.32 22.53
N GLU A 2 -6.67 1.01 22.49
CA GLU A 2 -6.59 1.82 21.26
C GLU A 2 -5.28 1.61 20.47
N ASP A 3 -4.12 1.52 21.14
CA ASP A 3 -2.83 1.24 20.47
C ASP A 3 -2.81 -0.10 19.70
N GLN A 4 -3.49 -1.13 20.23
CA GLN A 4 -3.56 -2.44 19.57
C GLN A 4 -4.45 -2.39 18.32
N LEU A 5 -5.54 -1.63 18.35
CA LEU A 5 -6.43 -1.47 17.20
C LEU A 5 -5.71 -0.72 16.07
N GLN A 6 -4.97 0.34 16.41
CA GLN A 6 -4.18 1.10 15.44
C GLN A 6 -3.09 0.23 14.80
N ALA A 7 -2.37 -0.56 15.60
CA ALA A 7 -1.35 -1.48 15.09
C ALA A 7 -1.97 -2.56 14.18
N GLN A 8 -3.14 -3.10 14.52
CA GLN A 8 -3.86 -4.07 13.68
C GLN A 8 -4.24 -3.47 12.32
N MET A 9 -4.73 -2.22 12.30
CA MET A 9 -5.08 -1.52 11.07
C MET A 9 -3.84 -1.30 10.18
N GLN A 10 -2.74 -0.85 10.77
CA GLN A 10 -1.47 -0.68 10.04
C GLN A 10 -0.98 -1.99 9.42
N ASN A 11 -1.05 -3.10 10.16
CA ASN A 11 -0.66 -4.42 9.65
C ASN A 11 -1.53 -4.84 8.46
N HIS A 12 -2.84 -4.55 8.49
CA HIS A 12 -3.73 -4.86 7.38
C HIS A 12 -3.38 -4.03 6.13
N MET A 13 -3.12 -2.73 6.30
CA MET A 13 -2.71 -1.86 5.20
C MET A 13 -1.40 -2.30 4.57
N LEU A 14 -0.43 -2.71 5.39
CA LEU A 14 0.83 -3.29 4.92
C LEU A 14 0.59 -4.57 4.12
N ALA A 15 -0.27 -5.47 4.61
CA ALA A 15 -0.59 -6.71 3.90
C ALA A 15 -1.22 -6.45 2.51
N LEU A 16 -2.13 -5.49 2.40
CA LEU A 16 -2.72 -5.08 1.12
C LEU A 16 -1.68 -4.53 0.14
N MET A 17 -0.78 -3.67 0.64
CA MET A 17 0.31 -3.13 -0.17
C MET A 17 1.24 -4.25 -0.66
N LEU A 18 1.62 -5.19 0.21
CA LEU A 18 2.48 -6.32 -0.13
C LEU A 18 1.85 -7.23 -1.18
N GLN A 19 0.55 -7.54 -1.08
CA GLN A 19 -0.15 -8.32 -2.11
C GLN A 19 -0.12 -7.61 -3.47
N GLY A 20 -0.31 -6.29 -3.46
CA GLY A 20 -0.23 -5.45 -4.64
C GLY A 20 1.17 -5.42 -5.27
N LEU A 21 2.21 -5.33 -4.43
CA LEU A 21 3.62 -5.40 -4.83
C LEU A 21 3.95 -6.75 -5.47
N LEU A 22 3.59 -7.85 -4.80
CA LEU A 22 3.87 -9.21 -5.27
C LEU A 22 3.28 -9.45 -6.65
N LYS A 23 2.03 -9.04 -6.89
CA LYS A 23 1.41 -9.18 -8.21
C LYS A 23 1.99 -8.18 -9.22
N GLY A 24 1.96 -6.90 -8.89
CA GLY A 24 2.28 -5.83 -9.82
C GLY A 24 3.75 -5.78 -10.23
N CYS A 25 4.67 -6.01 -9.29
CA CYS A 25 6.10 -5.95 -9.58
C CYS A 25 6.64 -7.26 -10.16
N PHE A 26 6.13 -8.42 -9.74
CA PHE A 26 6.54 -9.69 -10.34
C PHE A 26 6.15 -9.75 -11.82
N ASP A 27 4.89 -9.44 -12.14
CA ASP A 27 4.39 -9.44 -13.53
C ASP A 27 5.16 -8.45 -14.43
N LYS A 28 5.68 -7.35 -13.88
CA LYS A 28 6.42 -6.33 -14.63
C LYS A 28 7.92 -6.63 -14.77
N CYS A 29 8.53 -7.18 -13.74
CA CYS A 29 9.99 -7.29 -13.66
C CYS A 29 10.51 -8.69 -13.98
N ILE A 30 9.69 -9.74 -13.82
CA ILE A 30 10.12 -11.13 -14.02
C ILE A 30 9.54 -11.65 -15.33
N ALA A 31 10.34 -11.64 -16.39
CA ALA A 31 9.92 -12.11 -17.72
C ALA A 31 9.92 -13.65 -17.82
N LYS A 32 10.84 -14.32 -17.11
CA LYS A 32 10.91 -15.77 -17.05
C LYS A 32 11.22 -16.20 -15.61
N PRO A 33 10.36 -17.00 -14.97
CA PRO A 33 10.65 -17.51 -13.64
C PRO A 33 11.88 -18.41 -13.67
N SER A 34 12.73 -18.23 -12.67
CA SER A 34 13.99 -18.95 -12.43
C SER A 34 14.17 -19.05 -10.91
N ASP A 35 14.98 -20.00 -10.46
CA ASP A 35 15.30 -20.16 -9.03
C ASP A 35 16.12 -18.98 -8.49
N ASP A 36 16.85 -18.30 -9.38
CA ASP A 36 17.67 -17.13 -9.07
C ASP A 36 17.22 -15.89 -9.84
N LEU A 37 17.22 -14.75 -9.15
CA LEU A 37 17.02 -13.43 -9.75
C LEU A 37 18.33 -12.90 -10.35
N THR A 38 18.25 -12.47 -11.60
CA THR A 38 19.34 -11.74 -12.27
C THR A 38 19.54 -10.35 -11.64
N SER A 39 20.69 -9.73 -11.90
CA SER A 39 20.98 -8.37 -11.42
C SER A 39 19.93 -7.35 -11.90
N ASN A 40 19.45 -7.51 -13.14
CA ASN A 40 18.46 -6.61 -13.73
C ASN A 40 17.08 -6.79 -13.09
N GLU A 41 16.68 -8.02 -12.79
CA GLU A 41 15.41 -8.29 -12.09
C GLU A 41 15.43 -7.74 -10.66
N LYS A 42 16.54 -7.90 -9.93
CA LYS A 42 16.72 -7.30 -8.60
C LYS A 42 16.59 -5.79 -8.64
N GLN A 43 17.27 -5.14 -9.60
CA GLN A 43 17.21 -3.70 -9.77
C GLN A 43 15.80 -3.22 -10.16
N CYS A 44 15.14 -3.92 -11.09
CA CYS A 44 13.76 -3.63 -11.48
C CYS A 44 12.80 -3.74 -10.29
N LEU A 45 12.91 -4.81 -9.50
CA LEU A 45 12.07 -5.04 -8.33
C LEU A 45 12.25 -3.93 -7.29
N ALA A 46 13.48 -3.53 -6.98
CA ALA A 46 13.75 -2.44 -6.04
C ALA A 46 13.07 -1.13 -6.52
N MET A 47 13.29 -0.75 -7.78
CA MET A 47 12.65 0.43 -8.36
C MET A 47 11.12 0.34 -8.41
N CYS A 48 10.59 -0.85 -8.69
CA CYS A 48 9.15 -1.07 -8.73
C CYS A 48 8.53 -0.94 -7.35
N GLN A 49 9.17 -1.50 -6.32
CA GLN A 49 8.72 -1.42 -4.94
C GLN A 49 8.62 0.02 -4.46
N ASP A 50 9.66 0.82 -4.67
CA ASP A 50 9.67 2.24 -4.28
C ASP A 50 8.53 3.02 -4.97
N ARG A 51 8.38 2.85 -6.30
CA ARG A 51 7.34 3.51 -7.08
C ARG A 51 5.93 3.08 -6.68
N TYR A 52 5.73 1.80 -6.40
CA TYR A 52 4.43 1.27 -6.00
C TYR A 52 4.05 1.77 -4.61
N GLN A 53 4.99 1.78 -3.66
CA GLN A 53 4.76 2.35 -2.32
C GLN A 53 4.36 3.82 -2.41
N GLU A 54 5.07 4.63 -3.21
CA GLU A 54 4.68 6.02 -3.43
C GLU A 54 3.27 6.16 -3.99
N SER A 55 2.94 5.36 -5.00
CA SER A 55 1.60 5.36 -5.63
C SER A 55 0.52 4.98 -4.62
N PHE A 56 0.77 3.93 -3.83
CA PHE A 56 -0.15 3.43 -2.81
C PHE A 56 -0.43 4.47 -1.71
N GLN A 57 0.61 5.17 -1.24
CA GLN A 57 0.49 6.26 -0.28
C GLN A 57 -0.34 7.42 -0.84
N LYS A 58 -0.04 7.86 -2.07
CA LYS A 58 -0.73 9.01 -2.70
C LYS A 58 -2.19 8.72 -3.06
N THR A 59 -2.52 7.46 -3.32
CA THR A 59 -3.85 7.02 -3.73
C THR A 59 -4.61 6.39 -2.57
N PHE A 60 -4.33 5.13 -2.26
CA PHE A 60 -5.08 4.31 -1.32
C PHE A 60 -5.13 4.91 0.09
N VAL A 61 -3.97 5.27 0.65
CA VAL A 61 -3.90 5.83 2.02
C VAL A 61 -4.65 7.17 2.09
N ARG A 62 -4.40 8.07 1.14
CA ARG A 62 -5.09 9.37 1.07
C ARG A 62 -6.61 9.22 0.93
N GLN A 63 -7.08 8.21 0.19
CA GLN A 63 -8.51 7.94 0.07
C GLN A 63 -9.10 7.40 1.38
N LEU A 64 -8.41 6.49 2.07
CA LEU A 64 -8.82 6.02 3.39
C LEU A 64 -8.91 7.16 4.41
N GLU A 65 -7.91 8.03 4.46
CA GLU A 65 -7.94 9.21 5.33
C GLU A 65 -9.11 10.14 5.01
N ARG A 66 -9.44 10.30 3.72
CA ARG A 66 -10.61 11.08 3.31
C ARG A 66 -11.90 10.44 3.79
N LEU A 67 -12.06 9.13 3.61
CA LEU A 67 -13.25 8.40 4.06
C LEU A 67 -13.42 8.45 5.57
N ALA A 68 -12.34 8.31 6.33
CA ALA A 68 -12.36 8.44 7.79
C ALA A 68 -12.88 9.82 8.24
N LYS A 69 -12.47 10.90 7.55
CA LYS A 69 -12.94 12.26 7.83
C LYS A 69 -14.41 12.50 7.48
N LEU A 70 -14.93 11.81 6.46
CA LEU A 70 -16.36 11.90 6.10
C LEU A 70 -17.27 11.18 7.11
N GLN A 71 -16.70 10.37 7.99
CA GLN A 71 -17.42 9.62 9.02
C GLN A 71 -17.52 10.39 10.35
N GLU A 72 -16.95 11.59 10.42
CA GLU A 72 -17.24 12.56 11.49
C GLU A 72 -18.75 12.90 11.45
N PRO A 73 -19.49 12.78 12.56
CA PRO A 73 -20.89 13.18 12.59
C PRO A 73 -20.99 14.68 12.25
N HIS A 74 -21.93 15.03 11.38
CA HIS A 74 -22.25 16.42 11.02
C HIS A 74 -22.81 17.18 12.23
N THR A 75 -21.95 17.57 13.18
CA THR A 75 -22.27 18.55 14.22
C THR A 75 -22.03 19.95 13.67
N ASP A 76 -22.91 20.37 12.77
CA ASP A 76 -23.03 21.77 12.38
C ASP A 76 -24.51 22.07 12.19
N PHE A 77 -25.20 22.25 13.31
CA PHE A 77 -26.39 23.11 13.36
C PHE A 77 -25.91 24.46 13.90
N PRO A 78 -25.82 25.50 13.06
CA PRO A 78 -25.62 26.85 13.57
C PRO A 78 -26.88 27.24 14.36
N ASN A 79 -26.65 27.68 15.60
CA ASN A 79 -27.65 28.33 16.45
C ASN A 79 -27.75 29.82 16.05
#